data_AF-A0A0G0TBP2-F1
#
_entry.id   AF-A0A0G0TBP2-F1
#
_cell.length_a   1.000
_cell.length_b   1.000
_cell.length_c   1.000
_cell.angle_alpha   90.00
_cell.angle_beta   90.00
_cell.angle_gamma   90.00
#
_symmetry.space_group_name_H-M   'P 1'
#
loop_
_entity.id
_entity.type
_entity.pdbx_description
1 polymer ?
#
loop_
_entity_poly.entity_id
_entity_poly.type
_entity_poly.pdbx_seq_one_letter_code
_entity_poly.pdbx_strand_id
1 'polypeptide(L)'
;MKGSTFSSSDVVKIAKLANIPVSNDQADELARGFTKTMTVVDELTRVDVAGVEATNQVTGLENVLREDEIDTSRMFTAEQALAGAKRTHNGFFIVDQILEEKV
;
A
#
# COMPACT_ATOMS: atom_id res chain seq x y z
N MET A 1 13.48 -4.14 -24.98
CA MET A 1 12.12 -4.05 -24.41
C MET A 1 11.68 -2.59 -24.45
N LYS A 2 10.40 -2.32 -24.70
CA LYS A 2 9.85 -0.96 -24.81
C LYS A 2 10.19 -0.20 -23.52
N GLY A 3 10.85 0.95 -23.62
CA GLY A 3 10.99 1.85 -22.48
C GLY A 3 9.60 2.11 -21.91
N SER A 4 9.44 1.79 -20.63
CA SER A 4 8.14 1.82 -19.95
C SER A 4 7.68 3.26 -19.77
N THR A 5 7.05 3.83 -20.80
CA THR A 5 6.47 5.17 -20.74
C THR A 5 5.14 5.12 -20.02
N PHE A 6 5.02 5.84 -18.92
CA PHE A 6 3.76 5.99 -18.19
C PHE A 6 2.95 7.15 -18.77
N SER A 7 1.64 6.94 -18.86
CA SER A 7 0.68 7.98 -19.19
C SER A 7 -0.02 8.50 -17.93
N SER A 8 -0.65 9.66 -18.01
CA SER A 8 -1.43 10.25 -16.92
C SER A 8 -2.61 9.35 -16.52
N SER A 9 -3.19 8.61 -17.47
CA SER A 9 -4.23 7.61 -17.16
C SER A 9 -3.71 6.44 -16.33
N ASP A 10 -2.45 6.02 -16.53
CA ASP A 10 -1.83 4.99 -15.69
C ASP A 10 -1.66 5.49 -14.26
N VAL A 11 -1.24 6.75 -14.10
CA VAL A 11 -1.12 7.39 -12.78
C VAL A 11 -2.48 7.48 -12.10
N VAL A 12 -3.52 7.91 -12.79
CA VAL A 12 -4.89 7.99 -12.23
C VAL A 12 -5.37 6.60 -11.79
N LYS A 13 -5.08 5.56 -12.56
CA LYS A 13 -5.42 4.18 -12.18
C LYS A 13 -4.68 3.73 -10.92
N ILE A 14 -3.38 3.99 -10.83
CA ILE A 14 -2.56 3.66 -9.66
C ILE A 14 -3.02 4.47 -8.43
N ALA A 15 -3.30 5.76 -8.62
CA ALA A 15 -3.81 6.65 -7.58
C ALA A 15 -5.13 6.14 -6.98
N LYS A 16 -6.05 5.64 -7.83
CA LYS A 16 -7.29 4.99 -7.38
C LYS A 16 -7.01 3.72 -6.55
N LEU A 17 -6.06 2.89 -6.96
CA LEU A 17 -5.69 1.68 -6.21
C LEU A 17 -5.05 2.00 -4.86
N ALA A 18 -4.24 3.06 -4.79
CA ALA A 18 -3.58 3.51 -3.57
C ALA A 18 -4.47 4.41 -2.69
N ASN A 19 -5.69 4.75 -3.15
CA ASN A 19 -6.59 5.72 -2.53
C ASN A 19 -5.91 7.09 -2.27
N ILE A 20 -5.14 7.58 -3.25
CA ILE A 20 -4.45 8.88 -3.19
C ILE A 20 -5.13 9.83 -4.17
N PRO A 21 -5.66 10.98 -3.73
CA PRO A 21 -6.20 11.98 -4.65
C PRO A 21 -5.06 12.64 -5.43
N VAL A 22 -5.18 12.68 -6.76
CA VAL A 22 -4.18 13.25 -7.68
C VAL A 22 -4.91 14.13 -8.69
N SER A 23 -4.46 15.38 -8.85
CA SER A 23 -4.97 16.28 -9.90
C SER A 23 -4.41 15.91 -11.28
N ASN A 24 -5.02 16.41 -12.35
CA ASN A 24 -4.53 16.14 -13.72
C ASN A 24 -3.09 16.65 -13.92
N ASP A 25 -2.78 17.85 -13.41
CA ASP A 25 -1.42 18.43 -13.51
C ASP A 25 -0.38 17.56 -12.77
N GLN A 26 -0.76 17.06 -11.58
CA GLN A 26 0.07 16.14 -10.81
C GLN A 26 0.23 14.80 -11.52
N ALA A 27 -0.82 14.31 -12.20
CA ALA A 27 -0.77 13.06 -12.94
C ALA A 27 0.26 13.12 -14.08
N ASP A 28 0.32 14.24 -14.80
CA ASP A 28 1.31 14.45 -15.87
C ASP A 28 2.75 14.50 -15.31
N GLU A 29 2.95 15.17 -14.18
CA GLU A 29 4.25 15.24 -13.52
C GLU A 29 4.70 13.87 -13.00
N LEU A 30 3.81 13.16 -12.31
CA LEU A 30 4.05 11.82 -11.79
C LEU A 30 4.31 10.82 -12.93
N ALA A 31 3.63 10.94 -14.07
CA ALA A 31 3.88 10.08 -15.22
C ALA A 31 5.32 10.23 -15.76
N ARG A 32 5.83 11.47 -15.82
CA ARG A 32 7.24 11.73 -16.17
C ARG A 32 8.19 11.16 -15.12
N GLY A 33 7.87 11.37 -13.84
CA GLY A 33 8.64 10.82 -12.72
C GLY A 33 8.72 9.30 -12.74
N PHE A 34 7.59 8.61 -12.92
CA PHE A 34 7.51 7.15 -13.00
C PHE A 34 8.27 6.60 -14.21
N THR A 35 8.18 7.26 -15.36
CA THR A 35 8.96 6.87 -16.55
C THR A 35 10.47 6.94 -16.27
N LYS A 36 10.94 7.99 -15.59
CA LYS A 36 12.34 8.12 -15.17
C LYS A 36 12.74 7.02 -14.17
N THR A 37 11.93 6.78 -13.14
CA THR A 37 12.21 5.74 -12.14
C THR A 37 12.23 4.35 -12.76
N MET A 38 11.30 4.05 -13.66
CA MET A 38 11.23 2.74 -14.32
C MET A 38 12.43 2.51 -15.25
N THR A 39 12.98 3.57 -15.84
CA THR A 39 14.24 3.48 -16.61
C THR A 39 15.40 2.97 -15.75
N VAL A 40 15.46 3.37 -14.46
CA VAL A 40 16.47 2.87 -13.51
C VAL A 40 16.16 1.42 -13.10
N VAL A 41 14.89 1.09 -12.86
CA VAL A 41 14.48 -0.29 -12.53
C VAL A 41 14.76 -1.25 -13.68
N ASP A 42 14.61 -0.81 -14.94
CA ASP A 42 14.92 -1.59 -16.14
C ASP A 42 16.39 -2.04 -16.17
N GLU A 43 17.32 -1.37 -15.45
CA GLU A 43 18.70 -1.83 -15.32
C GLU A 43 18.81 -3.19 -14.63
N LEU A 44 17.90 -3.52 -13.71
CA LEU A 44 17.86 -4.80 -13.01
C LEU A 44 17.57 -5.97 -13.97
N THR A 45 16.91 -5.73 -15.10
CA THR A 45 16.61 -6.76 -16.11
C THR A 45 17.84 -7.27 -16.86
N ARG A 46 18.99 -6.60 -16.71
CA ARG A 46 20.26 -7.02 -17.32
C ARG A 46 20.91 -8.19 -16.59
N VAL A 47 20.47 -8.46 -15.36
CA VAL A 47 21.00 -9.55 -14.54
C VAL A 47 20.21 -10.83 -14.84
N ASP A 48 20.93 -11.89 -15.20
CA ASP A 48 20.31 -13.21 -15.36
C ASP A 48 19.99 -13.81 -13.98
N VAL A 49 18.71 -14.11 -13.78
CA VAL A 49 18.16 -14.71 -12.55
C VAL A 49 17.57 -16.09 -12.83
N ALA A 50 17.89 -16.71 -13.98
CA ALA A 50 17.44 -18.04 -14.30
C ALA A 50 17.90 -19.06 -13.24
N GLY A 51 16.93 -19.77 -12.64
CA GLY A 51 17.19 -20.76 -11.59
C GLY A 51 17.46 -20.17 -10.20
N VAL A 52 17.27 -18.87 -10.00
CA VAL A 52 17.37 -18.22 -8.69
C VAL A 52 15.98 -18.11 -8.06
N GLU A 53 15.81 -18.70 -6.88
CA GLU A 53 14.59 -18.56 -6.08
C GLU A 53 14.43 -17.14 -5.53
N ALA A 54 13.19 -16.66 -5.45
CA ALA A 54 12.90 -15.33 -4.93
C ALA A 54 13.15 -15.23 -3.41
N THR A 55 13.90 -14.22 -2.99
CA THR A 55 14.16 -13.96 -1.56
C THR A 55 12.97 -13.29 -0.90
N ASN A 56 12.22 -14.03 -0.08
CA ASN A 56 11.05 -13.51 0.65
C ASN A 56 11.38 -12.97 2.06
N GLN A 57 12.43 -13.51 2.68
CA GLN A 57 12.90 -13.10 4.01
C GLN A 57 14.41 -13.33 4.15
N VAL A 58 15.05 -12.56 5.02
CA VAL A 58 16.50 -12.66 5.29
C VAL A 58 16.81 -13.25 6.67
N THR A 59 15.80 -13.41 7.52
CA THR A 59 15.95 -13.81 8.93
C THR A 59 15.88 -15.31 9.14
N GLY A 60 15.39 -16.08 8.16
CA GLY A 60 15.24 -17.53 8.25
C GLY A 60 14.20 -17.98 9.29
N LEU A 61 13.24 -17.11 9.62
CA LEU A 61 12.19 -17.48 10.57
C LEU A 61 11.24 -18.49 9.94
N GLU A 62 10.96 -19.55 10.68
CA GLU A 62 10.02 -20.58 10.27
C GLU A 62 8.98 -20.76 11.37
N ASN A 63 7.69 -20.78 10.99
CA ASN A 63 6.57 -21.13 11.85
C ASN A 63 6.60 -20.44 13.23
N VAL A 64 6.75 -19.11 13.26
CA VAL A 64 6.65 -18.33 14.50
C VAL A 64 5.19 -18.30 14.94
N LEU A 65 4.84 -19.19 15.86
CA LEU A 65 3.48 -19.33 16.37
C LEU A 65 3.27 -18.52 17.66
N ARG A 66 2.00 -18.20 17.91
CA ARG A 66 1.52 -17.61 19.16
C ARG A 66 0.60 -18.64 19.82
N GLU A 67 0.79 -18.87 21.12
CA GLU A 67 -0.12 -19.70 21.92
C GLU A 67 -1.56 -19.20 21.85
N ASP A 68 -2.53 -20.11 21.81
CA ASP A 68 -3.95 -19.81 21.76
C ASP A 68 -4.53 -19.51 23.14
N GLU A 69 -3.96 -18.49 23.79
CA GLU A 69 -4.34 -18.07 25.14
C GLU A 69 -4.69 -16.57 25.16
N ILE A 70 -5.48 -16.16 26.15
CA ILE A 70 -5.81 -14.76 26.38
C ILE A 70 -4.60 -14.06 26.99
N ASP A 71 -4.04 -13.12 26.25
CA ASP A 71 -2.93 -12.28 26.71
C ASP A 71 -3.43 -10.87 27.08
N THR A 72 -3.76 -10.69 28.35
CA THR A 72 -4.28 -9.42 28.88
C THR A 72 -3.24 -8.29 28.85
N SER A 73 -1.95 -8.60 28.72
CA SER A 73 -0.89 -7.58 28.68
C SER A 73 -0.85 -6.81 27.35
N ARG A 74 -1.36 -7.41 26.27
CA ARG A 74 -1.42 -6.82 24.92
C ARG A 74 -2.79 -6.23 24.56
N MET A 75 -3.78 -6.36 25.45
CA MET A 75 -5.12 -5.86 25.21
C MET A 75 -5.21 -4.37 25.53
N PHE A 76 -5.87 -3.61 24.65
CA PHE A 76 -6.23 -2.23 24.92
C PHE A 76 -7.59 -2.14 25.61
N THR A 77 -7.75 -1.16 26.50
CA THR A 77 -9.08 -0.70 26.93
C THR A 77 -9.78 -0.01 25.75
N ALA A 78 -11.11 0.12 25.83
CA ALA A 78 -11.89 0.82 24.80
C ALA A 78 -11.39 2.28 24.60
N GLU A 79 -11.01 2.94 25.69
CA GLU A 79 -10.45 4.29 25.66
C GLU A 79 -9.09 4.32 24.93
N GLN A 80 -8.19 3.38 25.23
CA GLN A 80 -6.89 3.27 24.56
C GLN A 80 -7.04 2.98 23.06
N ALA A 81 -7.96 2.11 22.68
CA ALA A 81 -8.22 1.79 21.28
C ALA A 81 -8.73 3.01 20.49
N LEU A 82 -9.45 3.92 21.15
CA LEU A 82 -10.06 5.10 20.53
C LEU A 82 -9.20 6.37 20.64
N ALA A 83 -8.09 6.35 21.38
CA ALA A 83 -7.28 7.53 21.68
C ALA A 83 -6.73 8.25 20.44
N GLY A 84 -6.48 7.52 19.34
CA GLY A 84 -6.00 8.08 18.06
C GLY A 84 -7.09 8.50 17.09
N ALA A 85 -8.36 8.29 17.42
CA ALA A 85 -9.47 8.53 16.51
C ALA A 85 -9.84 10.03 16.45
N LYS A 86 -9.97 10.57 15.23
CA LYS A 86 -10.41 11.97 15.03
C LYS A 86 -11.83 12.23 15.53
N ARG A 87 -12.73 11.25 15.39
CA ARG A 87 -14.15 11.33 15.78
C ARG A 87 -14.58 10.00 16.37
N THR A 88 -15.23 10.05 17.53
CA THR A 88 -15.77 8.87 18.21
C THR A 88 -17.16 9.14 18.74
N HIS A 89 -18.00 8.10 18.82
CA HIS A 89 -19.32 8.17 19.43
C HIS A 89 -19.69 6.83 20.03
N ASN A 90 -20.11 6.81 21.31
CA ASN A 90 -20.55 5.61 22.03
C ASN A 90 -19.62 4.39 21.88
N GLY A 91 -18.30 4.60 21.87
CA GLY A 91 -17.32 3.51 21.73
C GLY A 91 -16.98 3.11 20.29
N PHE A 92 -17.48 3.83 19.28
CA PHE A 92 -17.23 3.54 17.86
C PHE A 92 -16.38 4.62 17.18
N PHE A 93 -15.65 4.23 16.14
CA PHE A 93 -15.02 5.14 15.20
C PHE A 93 -16.08 5.69 14.24
N ILE A 94 -16.17 7.01 14.11
CA ILE A 94 -17.10 7.62 13.16
C ILE A 94 -16.39 7.85 11.83
N VAL A 95 -16.96 7.29 10.77
CA VAL A 95 -16.58 7.54 9.37
C VAL A 95 -17.78 8.11 8.62
N ASP A 96 -17.52 8.74 7.48
CA ASP A 96 -18.59 9.17 6.60
C ASP A 96 -19.33 7.93 6.06
N GLN A 97 -20.64 8.05 5.92
CA GLN A 97 -21.48 6.94 5.48
C GLN A 97 -21.08 6.50 4.06
N ILE A 98 -20.89 5.20 3.88
CA ILE A 98 -20.68 4.60 2.56
C ILE A 98 -22.03 4.63 1.84
N LEU A 99 -22.14 5.47 0.82
CA LEU A 99 -23.27 5.50 -0.10
C LEU A 99 -22.80 4.84 -1.40
N GLU A 100 -23.53 3.85 -1.90
CA GLU A 100 -23.25 3.29 -3.23
C GLU A 100 -23.51 4.36 -4.30
N GLU A 101 -22.53 4.58 -5.15
CA GLU A 101 -22.67 5.40 -6.34
C GLU A 101 -23.59 4.65 -7.31
N LYS A 102 -24.75 5.22 -7.66
CA LYS A 102 -25.61 4.66 -8.71
C LYS A 102 -24.79 4.56 -10.00
N VAL A 103 -24.62 3.32 -10.47
CA VAL A 103 -24.09 2.97 -11.79
C VAL A 103 -24.82 3.72 -12.90
#